data_AF-A0A7K0ZBH8-F1
#
_entry.id   AF-A0A7K0ZBH8-F1
#
_cell.length_a   1.000
_cell.length_b   1.000
_cell.length_c   1.000
_cell.angle_alpha   90.00
_cell.angle_beta   90.00
_cell.angle_gamma   90.00
#
_symmetry.space_group_name_H-M   'P 1'
#
loop_
_entity.id
_entity.type
_entity.pdbx_description
1 polymer ?
#
loop_
_entity_poly.entity_id
_entity_poly.type
_entity_poly.pdbx_seq_one_letter_code
_entity_poly.pdbx_strand_id
1 'polypeptide(L)'
;SAAVKAPGFGDHRKAMLQDTAILTGATVISEEVGLKLDQAGLELLGKARKVVISKEETTIVEGGGDADQIKGRVNQIRAEIEKSDSDYDREKLQERLAKLAGGVAVIKAGAATEVELKERKHRIEDAVRNAKAAVEEGIVAGGGVALLQAGHAVFAKLKLEGDEATGAKIVELSIEAPLKQIAVNAGLEGGVIVEKVRHLTPGHGLNAATGEYVDMIKAGIIDPAKVTRSALQNAASIAALFITTEAVITDKPEKNPAPAQQGGGDMDF
;
A
#
# COMPACT_ATOMS: atom_id res chain seq x y z
N SER A 1 9.04 -24.58 2.23
CA SER A 1 7.83 -24.60 3.07
C SER A 1 7.59 -23.20 3.62
N ALA A 2 6.34 -22.79 3.82
CA ALA A 2 6.00 -21.46 4.36
C ALA A 2 5.10 -21.61 5.59
N ALA A 3 5.35 -20.80 6.61
CA ALA A 3 4.56 -20.77 7.84
C ALA A 3 4.06 -19.34 8.08
N VAL A 4 2.75 -19.19 8.30
CA VAL A 4 2.10 -17.91 8.55
C VAL A 4 1.38 -18.00 9.89
N LYS A 5 1.52 -16.95 10.72
CA LYS A 5 0.82 -16.88 12.00
C LYS A 5 -0.69 -16.85 11.78
N ALA A 6 -1.44 -17.48 12.69
CA ALA A 6 -2.90 -17.44 12.64
C ALA A 6 -3.42 -15.98 12.72
N PRO A 7 -4.45 -15.61 11.95
CA PRO A 7 -5.02 -14.28 12.00
C PRO A 7 -5.81 -14.07 13.31
N GLY A 8 -5.72 -12.86 13.87
CA GLY A 8 -6.47 -12.48 15.07
C GLY A 8 -5.95 -13.06 16.39
N PHE A 9 -6.70 -12.79 17.46
CA PHE A 9 -6.37 -13.18 18.84
C PHE A 9 -7.60 -13.76 19.55
N GLY A 10 -7.39 -14.60 20.57
CA GLY A 10 -8.46 -15.19 21.38
C GLY A 10 -9.52 -15.92 20.54
N ASP A 11 -10.78 -15.69 20.85
CA ASP A 11 -11.91 -16.31 20.15
C ASP A 11 -12.06 -15.84 18.70
N HIS A 12 -11.65 -14.61 18.38
CA HIS A 12 -11.60 -14.15 17.00
C HIS A 12 -10.63 -14.98 16.16
N ARG A 13 -9.50 -15.42 16.74
CA ARG A 13 -8.57 -16.32 16.03
C ARG A 13 -9.23 -17.63 15.65
N LYS A 14 -9.96 -18.25 16.60
CA LYS A 14 -10.68 -19.50 16.35
C LYS A 14 -11.73 -19.30 15.25
N ALA A 15 -12.49 -18.22 15.33
CA ALA A 15 -13.52 -17.90 14.32
C ALA A 15 -12.92 -17.64 12.93
N MET A 16 -11.80 -16.92 12.82
CA MET A 16 -11.12 -16.64 11.55
C MET A 16 -10.42 -17.87 10.97
N LEU A 17 -9.88 -18.76 11.82
CA LEU A 17 -9.37 -20.06 11.36
C LEU A 17 -10.49 -20.92 10.81
N GLN A 18 -11.67 -20.91 11.45
CA GLN A 18 -12.84 -21.60 10.92
C GLN A 18 -13.31 -21.00 9.59
N ASP A 19 -13.28 -19.68 9.44
CA ASP A 19 -13.59 -19.00 8.18
C ASP A 19 -12.62 -19.43 7.07
N THR A 20 -11.32 -19.52 7.39
CA THR A 20 -10.27 -19.98 6.46
C THR A 20 -10.47 -21.45 6.08
N ALA A 21 -10.85 -22.28 7.06
CA ALA A 21 -11.13 -23.70 6.86
C ALA A 21 -12.33 -23.89 5.92
N ILE A 22 -13.44 -23.18 6.15
CA ILE A 22 -14.62 -23.20 5.27
C ILE A 22 -14.27 -22.71 3.86
N LEU A 23 -13.48 -21.64 3.73
CA LEU A 23 -13.06 -21.11 2.44
C LEU A 23 -12.21 -22.11 1.63
N THR A 24 -11.35 -22.88 2.30
CA THR A 24 -10.40 -23.80 1.66
C THR A 24 -10.85 -25.26 1.64
N GLY A 25 -11.94 -25.60 2.33
CA GLY A 25 -12.39 -26.98 2.55
C GLY A 25 -11.55 -27.73 3.59
N ALA A 26 -10.75 -27.03 4.41
CA ALA A 26 -9.96 -27.64 5.46
C ALA A 26 -10.80 -27.95 6.71
N THR A 27 -10.22 -28.71 7.64
CA THR A 27 -10.70 -28.84 9.01
C THR A 27 -9.68 -28.19 9.96
N VAL A 28 -10.14 -27.34 10.89
CA VAL A 28 -9.27 -26.75 11.90
C VAL A 28 -8.83 -27.84 12.88
N ILE A 29 -7.52 -28.11 12.94
CA ILE A 29 -6.95 -29.05 13.90
C ILE A 29 -6.85 -28.33 15.26
N SER A 30 -7.64 -28.77 16.22
CA SER A 30 -7.65 -28.25 17.58
C SER A 30 -7.91 -29.37 18.58
N GLU A 31 -7.23 -29.34 19.72
CA GLU A 31 -7.42 -30.30 20.80
C GLU A 31 -8.85 -30.24 21.39
N GLU A 32 -9.52 -29.09 21.30
CA GLU A 32 -10.90 -28.88 21.79
C GLU A 32 -11.93 -29.73 21.02
N VAL A 33 -11.64 -30.05 19.76
CA VAL A 33 -12.47 -30.93 18.91
C VAL A 33 -11.88 -32.35 18.83
N GLY A 34 -10.91 -32.68 19.68
CA GLY A 34 -10.32 -34.02 19.80
C GLY A 34 -9.37 -34.40 18.67
N LEU A 35 -8.95 -33.43 17.85
CA LEU A 35 -8.01 -33.66 16.75
C LEU A 35 -6.59 -33.34 17.19
N LYS A 36 -5.66 -34.27 16.92
CA LYS A 36 -4.23 -34.07 17.15
C LYS A 36 -3.47 -33.97 15.85
N LEU A 37 -2.43 -33.14 15.83
CA LEU A 37 -1.64 -32.85 14.63
C LEU A 37 -0.91 -34.08 14.08
N ASP A 38 -0.49 -35.00 14.95
CA ASP A 38 0.18 -36.26 14.59
C ASP A 38 -0.75 -37.27 13.91
N GLN A 39 -2.07 -37.08 14.04
CA GLN A 39 -3.10 -37.93 13.44
C GLN A 39 -3.77 -37.29 12.21
N ALA A 40 -3.33 -36.10 11.81
CA ALA A 40 -3.96 -35.37 10.71
C ALA A 40 -3.57 -35.94 9.34
N GLY A 41 -4.57 -36.38 8.57
CA GLY A 41 -4.39 -36.82 7.19
C GLY A 41 -4.61 -35.70 6.15
N LEU A 42 -4.39 -36.05 4.88
CA LEU A 42 -4.51 -35.11 3.75
C LEU A 42 -5.95 -34.61 3.53
N GLU A 43 -6.94 -35.37 4.00
CA GLU A 43 -8.36 -35.03 3.96
C GLU A 43 -8.73 -33.84 4.84
N LEU A 44 -7.93 -33.54 5.87
CA LEU A 44 -8.15 -32.38 6.75
C LEU A 44 -7.51 -31.10 6.20
N LEU A 45 -6.66 -31.20 5.17
CA LEU A 45 -5.95 -30.07 4.59
C LEU A 45 -6.85 -29.29 3.62
N GLY A 46 -6.72 -27.96 3.69
CA GLY A 46 -7.37 -27.06 2.73
C GLY A 46 -6.69 -27.08 1.37
N LYS A 47 -7.49 -26.82 0.33
CA LYS A 47 -7.00 -26.63 -1.04
C LYS A 47 -7.27 -25.21 -1.48
N ALA A 48 -6.35 -24.63 -2.25
CA ALA A 48 -6.53 -23.34 -2.90
C ALA A 48 -5.75 -23.34 -4.21
N ARG A 49 -6.22 -22.57 -5.20
CA ARG A 49 -5.53 -22.48 -6.50
C ARG A 49 -4.19 -21.76 -6.38
N LYS A 50 -4.12 -20.69 -5.59
CA LYS A 50 -2.90 -19.91 -5.39
C LYS A 50 -2.88 -19.27 -4.00
N VAL A 51 -1.73 -19.31 -3.35
CA VAL A 51 -1.49 -18.61 -2.09
C VAL A 51 -0.31 -17.65 -2.30
N VAL A 52 -0.50 -16.38 -1.95
CA VAL A 52 0.54 -15.34 -2.05
C VAL A 52 0.85 -14.86 -0.65
N ILE A 53 2.11 -14.97 -0.25
CA ILE A 53 2.60 -14.59 1.07
C ILE A 53 3.59 -13.44 0.89
N SER A 54 3.36 -12.33 1.58
CA SER A 54 4.31 -11.22 1.69
C SER A 54 4.80 -11.11 3.15
N LYS A 55 5.63 -10.11 3.43
CA LYS A 55 6.13 -9.85 4.79
C LYS A 55 5.00 -9.55 5.79
N GLU A 56 3.92 -8.92 5.33
CA GLU A 56 2.87 -8.37 6.19
C GLU A 56 1.48 -8.98 5.94
N GLU A 57 1.23 -9.55 4.75
CA GLU A 57 -0.07 -10.08 4.37
C GLU A 57 0.01 -11.46 3.72
N THR A 58 -1.09 -12.22 3.79
CA THR A 58 -1.26 -13.50 3.10
C THR A 58 -2.61 -13.52 2.42
N THR A 59 -2.61 -13.82 1.12
CA THR A 59 -3.81 -13.86 0.28
C THR A 59 -4.02 -15.29 -0.25
N ILE A 60 -5.19 -15.84 0.02
CA ILE A 60 -5.64 -17.13 -0.50
C ILE A 60 -6.58 -16.85 -1.68
N VAL A 61 -6.24 -17.34 -2.86
CA VAL A 61 -6.98 -17.12 -4.11
C VAL A 61 -7.67 -18.41 -4.52
N GLU A 62 -8.99 -18.33 -4.72
CA GLU A 62 -9.86 -19.45 -5.13
C GLU A 62 -9.64 -20.69 -4.23
N GLY A 63 -10.14 -20.60 -2.99
CA GLY A 63 -10.19 -21.72 -2.07
C GLY A 63 -11.14 -22.82 -2.56
N GLY A 64 -10.80 -24.08 -2.28
CA GLY A 64 -11.55 -25.26 -2.72
C GLY A 64 -12.74 -25.63 -1.82
N GLY A 65 -13.22 -24.69 -1.00
CA GLY A 65 -14.36 -24.89 -0.11
C GLY A 65 -15.70 -25.01 -0.85
N ASP A 66 -16.68 -25.63 -0.18
CA ASP A 66 -18.02 -25.78 -0.71
C ASP A 66 -18.78 -24.44 -0.71
N ALA A 67 -19.38 -24.08 -1.85
CA ALA A 67 -20.03 -22.79 -2.05
C ALA A 67 -21.24 -22.57 -1.11
N ASP A 68 -21.96 -23.63 -0.75
CA ASP A 68 -23.11 -23.54 0.14
C ASP A 68 -22.68 -23.44 1.60
N GLN A 69 -21.57 -24.10 1.98
CA GLN A 69 -20.95 -23.88 3.29
C GLN A 69 -20.45 -22.44 3.46
N ILE A 70 -19.82 -21.87 2.43
CA ILE A 70 -19.37 -20.47 2.43
C ILE A 70 -20.57 -19.52 2.55
N LYS A 71 -21.63 -19.72 1.76
CA LYS A 71 -22.86 -18.91 1.87
C LYS A 71 -23.51 -19.03 3.25
N GLY A 72 -23.58 -20.25 3.80
CA GLY A 72 -24.08 -20.49 5.15
C GLY A 72 -23.29 -19.69 6.19
N ARG A 73 -21.96 -19.70 6.08
CA ARG A 73 -21.08 -18.94 6.96
C ARG A 73 -21.25 -17.42 6.82
N VAL A 74 -21.37 -16.92 5.59
CA VAL A 74 -21.64 -15.50 5.29
C VAL A 74 -22.96 -15.07 5.92
N ASN A 75 -24.02 -15.87 5.80
CA ASN A 75 -25.32 -15.57 6.39
C ASN A 75 -25.30 -15.62 7.91
N GLN A 76 -24.54 -16.55 8.49
CA GLN A 76 -24.32 -16.61 9.94
C GLN A 76 -23.69 -15.30 10.45
N ILE A 77 -22.60 -14.84 9.82
CA ILE A 77 -21.92 -13.61 10.23
C ILE A 77 -22.84 -12.39 10.06
N ARG A 78 -23.66 -12.33 8.99
CA ARG A 78 -24.67 -11.27 8.83
C ARG A 78 -25.68 -11.23 9.97
N ALA A 79 -26.18 -12.39 10.40
CA ALA A 79 -27.10 -12.47 11.53
C ALA A 79 -26.43 -12.11 12.86
N GLU A 80 -25.14 -12.43 13.04
CA GLU A 80 -24.35 -12.03 14.21
C GLU A 80 -24.15 -10.50 14.25
N ILE A 81 -23.93 -9.86 13.09
CA ILE A 81 -23.84 -8.40 12.96
C ILE A 81 -25.13 -7.71 13.41
N GLU A 82 -26.28 -8.19 12.95
CA GLU A 82 -27.59 -7.60 13.27
C GLU A 82 -27.95 -7.73 14.75
N LYS A 83 -27.48 -8.80 15.41
CA LYS A 83 -27.72 -9.05 16.84
C LYS A 83 -26.70 -8.38 17.76
N SER A 84 -25.68 -7.73 17.19
CA SER A 84 -24.61 -7.13 17.99
C SER A 84 -24.92 -5.68 18.36
N ASP A 85 -24.94 -5.43 19.67
CA ASP A 85 -25.15 -4.09 20.25
C ASP A 85 -23.84 -3.28 20.36
N SER A 86 -22.70 -3.90 20.05
CA SER A 86 -21.36 -3.31 20.17
C SER A 86 -20.84 -2.88 18.80
N ASP A 87 -20.53 -1.60 18.63
CA ASP A 87 -19.98 -1.08 17.37
C ASP A 87 -18.62 -1.72 17.03
N TYR A 88 -17.80 -2.01 18.04
CA TYR A 88 -16.52 -2.70 17.87
C TYR A 88 -16.70 -4.12 17.31
N ASP A 89 -17.66 -4.89 17.85
CA ASP A 89 -17.92 -6.24 17.36
C ASP A 89 -18.53 -6.21 15.96
N ARG A 90 -19.40 -5.23 15.69
CA ARG A 90 -19.98 -5.01 14.38
C ARG A 90 -18.90 -4.76 13.32
N GLU A 91 -17.92 -3.90 13.62
CA GLU A 91 -16.78 -3.63 12.74
C GLU A 91 -15.95 -4.90 12.49
N LYS A 92 -15.62 -5.66 13.53
CA LYS A 92 -14.81 -6.90 13.39
C LYS A 92 -15.54 -8.00 12.63
N LEU A 93 -16.85 -8.12 12.81
CA LEU A 93 -17.67 -9.05 12.04
C LEU A 93 -17.79 -8.61 10.57
N GLN A 94 -17.89 -7.31 10.31
CA GLN A 94 -17.88 -6.76 8.94
C GLN A 94 -16.55 -7.04 8.23
N GLU A 95 -15.40 -6.93 8.91
CA GLU A 95 -14.09 -7.30 8.33
C GLU A 95 -14.05 -8.77 7.92
N ARG A 96 -14.57 -9.67 8.77
CA ARG A 96 -14.64 -11.11 8.48
C ARG A 96 -15.58 -11.41 7.32
N LEU A 97 -16.76 -10.77 7.34
CA LEU A 97 -17.74 -10.88 6.26
C LEU A 97 -17.14 -10.42 4.93
N ALA A 98 -16.42 -9.28 4.92
CA ALA A 98 -15.77 -8.75 3.74
C ALA A 98 -14.71 -9.73 3.19
N LYS A 99 -13.98 -10.45 4.04
CA LYS A 99 -13.00 -11.46 3.60
C LYS A 99 -13.63 -12.72 3.02
N LEU A 100 -14.81 -13.13 3.51
CA LEU A 100 -15.52 -14.32 3.02
C LEU A 100 -16.42 -14.05 1.82
N ALA A 101 -17.12 -12.91 1.82
CA ALA A 101 -18.01 -12.49 0.74
C ALA A 101 -17.27 -11.71 -0.37
N GLY A 102 -16.10 -11.14 -0.04
CA GLY A 102 -15.28 -10.39 -0.98
C GLY A 102 -14.69 -11.30 -2.04
N GLY A 103 -15.17 -11.12 -3.27
CA GLY A 103 -14.58 -11.80 -4.43
C GLY A 103 -13.12 -11.37 -4.63
N VAL A 104 -12.26 -12.32 -4.95
CA VAL A 104 -10.89 -12.03 -5.37
C VAL A 104 -10.89 -11.76 -6.87
N ALA A 105 -10.60 -10.52 -7.27
CA ALA A 105 -10.38 -10.17 -8.67
C ALA A 105 -8.93 -10.50 -9.08
N VAL A 106 -8.76 -11.23 -10.18
CA VAL A 106 -7.43 -11.57 -10.72
C VAL A 106 -7.21 -10.82 -12.03
N ILE A 107 -6.25 -9.89 -12.05
CA ILE A 107 -5.83 -9.19 -13.27
C ILE A 107 -4.68 -9.97 -13.90
N LYS A 108 -4.89 -10.48 -15.12
CA LYS A 108 -3.86 -11.17 -15.90
C LYS A 108 -3.21 -10.18 -16.87
N ALA A 109 -1.98 -9.77 -16.58
CA ALA A 109 -1.18 -8.95 -17.49
C ALA A 109 -0.54 -9.84 -18.57
N GLY A 110 -0.55 -9.38 -19.82
CA GLY A 110 0.11 -10.01 -20.96
C GLY A 110 0.95 -9.01 -21.74
N ALA A 111 2.06 -9.47 -22.30
CA ALA A 111 2.96 -8.69 -23.16
C ALA A 111 3.73 -9.60 -24.12
N ALA A 112 4.37 -9.02 -25.14
CA ALA A 112 5.11 -9.78 -26.16
C ALA A 112 6.48 -10.27 -25.67
N THR A 113 7.10 -9.53 -24.74
CA THR A 113 8.39 -9.88 -24.12
C THR A 113 8.29 -9.90 -22.60
N GLU A 114 9.20 -10.62 -21.94
CA GLU A 114 9.22 -10.72 -20.47
C GLU A 114 9.50 -9.36 -19.80
N VAL A 115 10.34 -8.54 -20.42
CA VAL A 115 10.69 -7.20 -19.91
C VAL A 115 9.46 -6.29 -19.90
N GLU A 116 8.70 -6.27 -21.01
CA GLU A 116 7.44 -5.54 -21.08
C GLU A 116 6.39 -6.11 -20.11
N LEU A 117 6.35 -7.43 -19.95
CA LEU A 117 5.41 -8.07 -19.02
C LEU A 117 5.67 -7.60 -17.59
N LYS A 118 6.94 -7.56 -17.17
CA LYS A 118 7.33 -7.11 -15.82
C LYS A 118 6.97 -5.64 -15.60
N GLU A 119 7.30 -4.77 -16.55
CA GLU A 119 6.97 -3.34 -16.45
C GLU A 119 5.44 -3.12 -16.41
N ARG A 120 4.70 -3.75 -17.32
CA ARG A 120 3.24 -3.61 -17.40
C ARG A 120 2.56 -4.15 -16.15
N LYS A 121 3.05 -5.26 -15.62
CA LYS A 121 2.58 -5.84 -14.36
C LYS A 121 2.78 -4.86 -13.20
N HIS A 122 3.98 -4.31 -13.03
CA HIS A 122 4.26 -3.34 -11.96
C HIS A 122 3.38 -2.08 -12.10
N ARG A 123 3.20 -1.57 -13.32
CA ARG A 123 2.33 -0.42 -13.58
C ARG A 123 0.86 -0.68 -13.18
N ILE A 124 0.36 -1.89 -13.44
CA ILE A 124 -0.98 -2.32 -13.03
C ILE A 124 -1.06 -2.43 -11.50
N GLU A 125 -0.06 -3.02 -10.85
CA GLU A 125 0.00 -3.13 -9.40
C GLU A 125 -0.03 -1.76 -8.72
N ASP A 126 0.75 -0.80 -9.23
CA ASP A 126 0.78 0.57 -8.74
C ASP A 126 -0.56 1.28 -8.96
N ALA A 127 -1.18 1.12 -10.14
CA ALA A 127 -2.50 1.69 -10.41
C ALA A 127 -3.58 1.16 -9.45
N VAL A 128 -3.57 -0.14 -9.15
CA VAL A 128 -4.50 -0.75 -8.19
C VAL A 128 -4.27 -0.21 -6.78
N ARG A 129 -3.01 -0.06 -6.35
CA ARG A 129 -2.68 0.52 -5.04
C ARG A 129 -3.11 1.98 -4.94
N ASN A 130 -2.90 2.77 -5.99
CA ASN A 130 -3.34 4.17 -6.04
C ASN A 130 -4.86 4.29 -5.99
N ALA A 131 -5.59 3.45 -6.72
CA ALA A 131 -7.05 3.44 -6.66
C ALA A 131 -7.56 3.10 -5.24
N LYS A 132 -6.95 2.12 -4.57
CA LYS A 132 -7.28 1.80 -3.16
C LYS A 132 -7.01 2.99 -2.24
N ALA A 133 -5.85 3.62 -2.35
CA ALA A 133 -5.49 4.78 -1.55
C ALA A 133 -6.42 5.98 -1.79
N ALA A 134 -6.89 6.16 -3.02
CA ALA A 134 -7.85 7.21 -3.39
C ALA A 134 -9.24 6.97 -2.78
N VAL A 135 -9.67 5.71 -2.69
CA VAL A 135 -10.94 5.36 -2.01
C VAL A 135 -10.86 5.63 -0.51
N GLU A 136 -9.70 5.43 0.10
CA GLU A 136 -9.50 5.58 1.55
C GLU A 136 -9.45 7.06 2.01
N GLU A 137 -8.64 7.90 1.37
CA GLU A 137 -8.40 9.28 1.81
C GLU A 137 -8.78 10.35 0.76
N GLY A 138 -9.39 9.94 -0.36
CA GLY A 138 -9.76 10.84 -1.44
C GLY A 138 -8.61 11.21 -2.38
N ILE A 139 -8.89 12.19 -3.23
CA ILE A 139 -8.00 12.64 -4.31
C ILE A 139 -7.66 14.12 -4.18
N VAL A 140 -6.50 14.51 -4.71
CA VAL A 140 -6.04 15.89 -4.78
C VAL A 140 -5.53 16.22 -6.19
N ALA A 141 -5.32 17.50 -6.47
CA ALA A 141 -4.68 17.96 -7.70
C ALA A 141 -3.27 17.38 -7.81
N GLY A 142 -3.04 16.58 -8.84
CA GLY A 142 -1.80 15.82 -9.00
C GLY A 142 -0.62 16.64 -9.50
N GLY A 143 0.46 15.95 -9.86
CA GLY A 143 1.64 16.60 -10.47
C GLY A 143 2.41 17.51 -9.51
N GLY A 144 2.28 17.29 -8.20
CA GLY A 144 2.90 18.12 -7.16
C GLY A 144 2.19 19.45 -6.89
N VAL A 145 1.08 19.73 -7.57
CA VAL A 145 0.32 20.99 -7.44
C VAL A 145 -0.29 21.14 -6.05
N ALA A 146 -0.96 20.10 -5.55
CA ALA A 146 -1.58 20.13 -4.23
C ALA A 146 -0.55 20.39 -3.12
N LEU A 147 0.61 19.74 -3.20
CA LEU A 147 1.69 19.89 -2.22
C LEU A 147 2.26 21.32 -2.22
N LEU A 148 2.53 21.87 -3.41
CA LEU A 148 3.05 23.23 -3.58
C LEU A 148 2.07 24.29 -3.04
N GLN A 149 0.82 24.24 -3.49
CA GLN A 149 -0.18 25.26 -3.15
C GLN A 149 -0.59 25.20 -1.67
N ALA A 150 -0.75 23.99 -1.12
CA ALA A 150 -1.02 23.83 0.30
C ALA A 150 0.13 24.35 1.16
N GLY A 151 1.37 24.01 0.79
CA GLY A 151 2.55 24.49 1.50
C GLY A 151 2.69 26.01 1.44
N HIS A 152 2.52 26.62 0.27
CA HIS A 152 2.57 28.07 0.13
C HIS A 152 1.57 28.79 1.07
N ALA A 153 0.34 28.30 1.16
CA ALA A 153 -0.68 28.87 2.05
C ALA A 153 -0.38 28.68 3.54
N VAL A 154 0.26 27.57 3.93
CA VAL A 154 0.62 27.27 5.32
C VAL A 154 1.84 28.06 5.76
N PHE A 155 2.91 28.09 4.96
CA PHE A 155 4.15 28.80 5.29
C PHE A 155 3.96 30.32 5.36
N ALA A 156 3.04 30.88 4.58
CA ALA A 156 2.69 32.30 4.69
C ALA A 156 2.11 32.71 6.06
N LYS A 157 1.59 31.76 6.84
CA LYS A 157 0.97 32.00 8.16
C LYS A 157 1.88 31.63 9.33
N LEU A 158 2.95 30.88 9.07
CA LEU A 158 3.87 30.42 10.11
C LEU A 158 4.75 31.58 10.59
N LYS A 159 4.74 31.82 11.90
CA LYS A 159 5.63 32.77 12.58
C LYS A 159 6.57 31.97 13.44
N LEU A 160 7.77 31.72 12.93
CA LEU A 160 8.82 30.95 13.59
C LEU A 160 10.09 31.80 13.64
N GLU A 161 10.96 31.52 14.60
CA GLU A 161 12.22 32.24 14.80
C GLU A 161 13.39 31.25 14.91
N GLY A 162 14.61 31.76 14.71
CA GLY A 162 15.84 30.95 14.85
C GLY A 162 15.86 29.70 13.96
N ASP A 163 16.29 28.59 14.54
CA ASP A 163 16.47 27.31 13.84
C ASP A 163 15.15 26.70 13.37
N GLU A 164 14.04 26.97 14.06
CA GLU A 164 12.71 26.51 13.63
C GLU A 164 12.28 27.17 12.31
N ALA A 165 12.59 28.45 12.12
CA ALA A 165 12.35 29.15 10.87
C ALA A 165 13.19 28.57 9.72
N THR A 166 14.44 28.20 10.00
CA THR A 166 15.32 27.52 9.04
C THR A 166 14.75 26.16 8.66
N GLY A 167 14.30 25.36 9.64
CA GLY A 167 13.67 24.07 9.40
C GLY A 167 12.40 24.19 8.53
N ALA A 168 11.55 25.17 8.83
CA ALA A 168 10.37 25.46 8.01
C ALA A 168 10.75 25.83 6.57
N LYS A 169 11.82 26.62 6.38
CA LYS A 169 12.28 27.00 5.04
C LYS A 169 12.79 25.81 4.22
N ILE A 170 13.45 24.84 4.87
CA ILE A 170 13.88 23.60 4.22
C ILE A 170 12.67 22.84 3.67
N VAL A 171 11.61 22.71 4.47
CA VAL A 171 10.37 22.03 4.02
C VAL A 171 9.70 22.83 2.90
N GLU A 172 9.60 24.16 3.03
CA GLU A 172 9.02 25.04 2.00
C GLU A 172 9.73 24.90 0.64
N LEU A 173 11.05 24.77 0.63
CA LEU A 173 11.80 24.53 -0.60
C LEU A 173 11.63 23.09 -1.13
N SER A 174 11.51 22.11 -0.23
CA SER A 174 11.44 20.69 -0.59
C SER A 174 10.11 20.31 -1.25
N ILE A 175 9.00 20.94 -0.85
CA ILE A 175 7.67 20.68 -1.42
C ILE A 175 7.53 21.09 -2.89
N GLU A 176 8.43 21.95 -3.39
CA GLU A 176 8.47 22.38 -4.79
C GLU A 176 9.12 21.33 -5.71
N ALA A 177 9.97 20.47 -5.13
CA ALA A 177 10.81 19.53 -5.88
C ALA A 177 10.02 18.55 -6.76
N PRO A 178 8.87 17.98 -6.35
CA PRO A 178 8.11 17.08 -7.20
C PRO A 178 7.62 17.73 -8.50
N LEU A 179 6.98 18.90 -8.41
CA LEU A 179 6.52 19.63 -9.60
C LEU A 179 7.70 20.07 -10.47
N LYS A 180 8.78 20.56 -9.85
CA LYS A 180 10.00 20.96 -10.55
C LYS A 180 10.59 19.79 -11.34
N GLN A 181 10.69 18.61 -10.74
CA GLN A 181 11.24 17.43 -11.39
C GLN A 181 10.36 16.95 -12.55
N ILE A 182 9.03 16.98 -12.37
CA ILE A 182 8.08 16.64 -13.44
C ILE A 182 8.24 17.61 -14.63
N ALA A 183 8.36 18.91 -14.36
CA ALA A 183 8.57 19.91 -15.41
C ALA A 183 9.92 19.73 -16.14
N VAL A 184 11.01 19.47 -15.41
CA VAL A 184 12.34 19.21 -16.00
C VAL A 184 12.30 17.96 -16.88
N ASN A 185 11.65 16.89 -16.42
CA ASN A 185 11.49 15.65 -17.22
C ASN A 185 10.66 15.88 -18.50
N ALA A 186 9.78 16.89 -18.50
CA ALA A 186 9.03 17.33 -19.67
C ALA A 186 9.79 18.34 -20.56
N GLY A 187 11.05 18.67 -20.24
CA GLY A 187 11.87 19.62 -21.00
C GLY A 187 11.53 21.10 -20.73
N LEU A 188 10.90 21.40 -19.59
CA LEU A 188 10.49 22.75 -19.21
C LEU A 188 11.37 23.31 -18.07
N GLU A 189 11.41 24.64 -17.97
CA GLU A 189 12.15 25.35 -16.92
C GLU A 189 11.43 25.24 -15.57
N GLY A 190 11.80 24.23 -14.76
CA GLY A 190 11.07 23.86 -13.55
C GLY A 190 10.90 25.00 -12.53
N GLY A 191 11.88 25.90 -12.39
CA GLY A 191 11.74 27.07 -11.50
C GLY A 191 10.64 28.05 -11.95
N VAL A 192 10.55 28.29 -13.26
CA VAL A 192 9.50 29.13 -13.86
C VAL A 192 8.12 28.49 -13.70
N ILE A 193 8.04 27.17 -13.89
CA ILE A 193 6.79 26.42 -13.71
C ILE A 193 6.32 26.50 -12.26
N VAL A 194 7.19 26.19 -11.28
CA VAL A 194 6.85 26.24 -9.86
C VAL A 194 6.35 27.62 -9.46
N GLU A 195 7.08 28.67 -9.85
CA GLU A 195 6.69 30.04 -9.48
C GLU A 195 5.34 30.41 -10.08
N LYS A 196 5.08 30.03 -11.34
CA LYS A 196 3.78 30.27 -11.96
C LYS A 196 2.66 29.50 -11.27
N VAL A 197 2.82 28.19 -11.01
CA VAL A 197 1.78 27.34 -10.39
C VAL A 197 1.44 27.77 -8.97
N ARG A 198 2.42 28.31 -8.22
CA ARG A 198 2.24 28.84 -6.87
C ARG A 198 1.14 29.91 -6.79
N HIS A 199 1.05 30.76 -7.82
CA HIS A 199 0.12 31.90 -7.88
C HIS A 199 -1.15 31.63 -8.70
N LEU A 200 -1.30 30.41 -9.23
CA LEU A 200 -2.53 30.03 -9.92
C LEU A 200 -3.67 29.77 -8.93
N THR A 201 -4.89 29.74 -9.46
CA THR A 201 -6.07 29.31 -8.71
C THR A 201 -5.82 27.93 -8.09
N PRO A 202 -6.23 27.69 -6.83
CA PRO A 202 -6.09 26.37 -6.22
C PRO A 202 -6.63 25.25 -7.12
N GLY A 203 -5.84 24.20 -7.27
CA GLY A 203 -6.16 23.06 -8.14
C GLY A 203 -5.84 23.27 -9.64
N HIS A 204 -5.36 24.45 -10.05
CA HIS A 204 -4.80 24.65 -11.38
C HIS A 204 -3.28 24.44 -11.38
N GLY A 205 -2.76 23.79 -12.41
CA GLY A 205 -1.34 23.49 -12.52
C GLY A 205 -0.92 23.13 -13.94
N LEU A 206 0.32 22.66 -14.08
CA LEU A 206 0.89 22.26 -15.36
C LEU A 206 0.48 20.83 -15.73
N ASN A 207 -0.16 20.66 -16.88
CA ASN A 207 -0.18 19.38 -17.57
C ASN A 207 1.15 19.17 -18.30
N ALA A 208 2.06 18.41 -17.70
CA ALA A 208 3.40 18.19 -18.25
C ALA A 208 3.42 17.40 -19.57
N ALA A 209 2.34 16.70 -19.91
CA ALA A 209 2.23 15.99 -21.19
C ALA A 209 1.90 16.92 -22.37
N THR A 210 1.18 18.02 -22.12
CA THR A 210 0.79 18.99 -23.17
C THR A 210 1.50 20.34 -23.06
N GLY A 211 2.06 20.66 -21.89
CA GLY A 211 2.66 21.95 -21.58
C GLY A 211 1.65 23.04 -21.17
N GLU A 212 0.37 22.69 -21.06
CA GLU A 212 -0.70 23.66 -20.78
C GLU A 212 -1.04 23.77 -19.29
N TYR A 213 -1.55 24.94 -18.88
CA TYR A 213 -2.04 25.15 -17.53
C TYR A 213 -3.55 24.87 -17.46
N VAL A 214 -3.94 23.91 -16.64
CA VAL A 214 -5.31 23.38 -16.61
C VAL A 214 -5.80 23.21 -15.18
N ASP A 215 -7.12 23.08 -15.03
CA ASP A 215 -7.73 22.53 -13.82
C ASP A 215 -7.37 21.04 -13.74
N MET A 216 -6.52 20.69 -12.78
CA MET A 216 -5.89 19.37 -12.71
C MET A 216 -6.91 18.25 -12.52
N ILE A 217 -7.94 18.50 -11.69
CA ILE A 217 -8.98 17.52 -11.41
C ILE A 217 -9.87 17.32 -12.62
N LYS A 218 -10.30 18.40 -13.29
CA LYS A 218 -11.09 18.30 -14.52
C LYS A 218 -10.32 17.65 -15.67
N ALA A 219 -9.01 17.86 -15.73
CA ALA A 219 -8.14 17.21 -16.70
C ALA A 219 -7.82 15.74 -16.35
N GLY A 220 -8.27 15.23 -15.20
CA GLY A 220 -8.01 13.87 -14.74
C GLY A 220 -6.59 13.63 -14.20
N ILE A 221 -5.83 14.70 -13.96
CA ILE A 221 -4.48 14.66 -13.38
C ILE A 221 -4.62 14.73 -11.86
N ILE A 222 -4.87 13.58 -11.25
CA ILE A 222 -5.20 13.43 -9.84
C ILE A 222 -4.21 12.49 -9.16
N ASP A 223 -3.88 12.80 -7.91
CA ASP A 223 -3.09 11.94 -7.05
C ASP A 223 -3.91 11.56 -5.81
N PRO A 224 -3.76 10.34 -5.25
CA PRO A 224 -4.37 9.99 -3.98
C PRO A 224 -3.82 10.87 -2.85
N ALA A 225 -4.71 11.42 -2.01
CA ALA A 225 -4.30 12.29 -0.89
C ALA A 225 -3.36 11.56 0.07
N LYS A 226 -3.65 10.28 0.36
CA LYS A 226 -2.84 9.40 1.19
C LYS A 226 -1.39 9.28 0.69
N VAL A 227 -1.20 9.16 -0.62
CA VAL A 227 0.14 9.00 -1.22
C VAL A 227 0.93 10.29 -1.07
N THR A 228 0.32 11.43 -1.40
CA THR A 228 0.96 12.75 -1.28
C THR A 228 1.38 13.03 0.18
N ARG A 229 0.49 12.79 1.14
CA ARG A 229 0.76 12.99 2.57
C ARG A 229 1.85 12.04 3.09
N SER A 230 1.74 10.75 2.76
CA SER A 230 2.68 9.73 3.23
C SER A 230 4.08 9.94 2.66
N ALA A 231 4.19 10.34 1.39
CA ALA A 231 5.48 10.66 0.76
C ALA A 231 6.19 11.80 1.49
N LEU A 232 5.48 12.90 1.80
CA LEU A 232 6.05 14.02 2.55
C LEU A 232 6.48 13.61 3.96
N GLN A 233 5.61 12.90 4.70
CA GLN A 233 5.89 12.50 6.08
C GLN A 233 7.09 11.56 6.19
N ASN A 234 7.17 10.56 5.29
CA ASN A 234 8.28 9.62 5.28
C ASN A 234 9.59 10.30 4.88
N ALA A 235 9.56 11.16 3.85
CA ALA A 235 10.74 11.92 3.43
C ALA A 235 11.25 12.84 4.55
N ALA A 236 10.35 13.58 5.21
CA ALA A 236 10.69 14.44 6.32
C ALA A 236 11.23 13.65 7.52
N SER A 237 10.64 12.49 7.83
CA SER A 237 11.09 11.64 8.95
C SER A 237 12.52 11.15 8.76
N ILE A 238 12.87 10.70 7.56
CA ILE A 238 14.24 10.25 7.26
C ILE A 238 15.19 11.44 7.19
N ALA A 239 14.82 12.52 6.51
CA ALA A 239 15.67 13.71 6.39
C ALA A 239 16.01 14.33 7.75
N ALA A 240 15.03 14.44 8.65
CA ALA A 240 15.25 14.95 10.01
C ALA A 240 16.26 14.11 10.79
N LEU A 241 16.17 12.77 10.70
CA LEU A 241 17.13 11.86 11.31
C LEU A 241 18.55 12.10 10.77
N PHE A 242 18.71 12.20 9.44
CA PHE A 242 19.99 12.45 8.80
C PHE A 242 20.61 13.79 9.18
N ILE A 243 19.81 14.87 9.25
CA ILE A 243 20.31 16.21 9.60
C ILE A 243 20.84 16.25 11.04
N THR A 244 20.31 15.41 11.95
CA THR A 244 20.78 15.30 13.34
C THR A 244 21.92 14.30 13.54
N THR A 245 22.40 13.64 12.47
CA THR A 245 23.42 12.60 12.58
C THR A 245 24.83 13.20 12.63
N GLU A 246 25.40 13.28 13.83
CA GLU A 246 26.75 13.82 14.06
C GLU A 246 27.89 12.82 13.78
N ALA A 247 27.61 11.51 13.90
CA ALA A 247 28.61 10.46 13.68
C ALA A 247 27.97 9.22 13.08
N VAL A 248 28.73 8.55 12.22
CA VAL A 248 28.37 7.26 11.62
C VAL A 248 29.49 6.26 11.91
N ILE A 249 29.13 5.12 12.50
CA ILE A 249 30.04 4.00 12.71
C ILE A 249 29.79 3.00 11.58
N THR A 250 30.81 2.72 10.78
CA THR A 250 30.75 1.78 9.67
C THR A 250 31.77 0.68 9.85
N ASP A 251 31.51 -0.47 9.23
CA ASP A 251 32.53 -1.51 9.11
C ASP A 251 33.74 -0.97 8.33
N LYS A 252 34.92 -1.42 8.74
CA LYS A 252 36.17 -1.08 8.03
C LYS A 252 36.13 -1.73 6.65
N PRO A 253 36.38 -0.98 5.55
CA PRO A 253 36.47 -1.58 4.22
C PRO A 253 37.45 -2.75 4.18
N GLU A 254 37.01 -3.89 3.66
CA GLU A 254 37.87 -5.06 3.52
C GLU A 254 39.01 -4.78 2.53
N LYS A 255 40.24 -5.15 2.87
CA LYS A 255 41.44 -4.86 2.05
C LYS A 255 41.54 -5.68 0.76
N ASN A 256 40.66 -6.65 0.57
CA ASN A 256 40.44 -7.38 -0.67
C ASN A 256 38.99 -7.84 -0.62
N PRO A 257 38.04 -7.18 -1.30
CA PRO A 257 36.75 -7.81 -1.50
C PRO A 257 37.05 -9.12 -2.23
N ALA A 258 36.77 -10.27 -1.61
CA ALA A 258 36.68 -11.51 -2.38
C ALA A 258 35.79 -11.18 -3.58
N PRO A 259 36.20 -11.46 -4.84
CA PRO A 259 35.37 -11.18 -5.99
C PRO A 259 34.00 -11.74 -5.66
N ALA A 260 33.00 -10.85 -5.57
CA ALA A 260 31.65 -11.22 -5.18
C ALA A 260 31.30 -12.41 -6.05
N GLN A 261 31.23 -13.59 -5.42
CA GLN A 261 30.85 -14.80 -6.11
C GLN A 261 29.50 -14.44 -6.67
N GLN A 262 29.43 -14.30 -8.00
CA GLN A 262 28.18 -14.11 -8.71
C GLN A 262 27.36 -15.31 -8.28
N GLY A 263 26.51 -15.10 -7.27
CA GLY A 263 25.59 -16.10 -6.79
C GLY A 263 24.71 -16.34 -7.99
N GLY A 264 25.01 -17.42 -8.71
CA GLY A 264 24.11 -17.99 -9.69
C GLY A 264 22.80 -18.14 -8.95
N GLY A 265 21.86 -17.25 -9.27
CA GLY A 265 20.53 -17.30 -8.68
C GLY A 265 20.00 -18.69 -8.95
N ASP A 266 19.76 -19.42 -7.87
CA ASP A 266 18.90 -20.59 -7.89
C ASP A 266 17.61 -20.17 -8.58
N MET A 267 17.46 -20.71 -9.79
CA MET A 267 16.22 -20.78 -10.52
C MET A 267 15.36 -21.82 -9.81
N ASP A 268 14.65 -21.40 -8.77
CA ASP A 268 13.54 -22.19 -8.25
C ASP A 268 12.25 -21.83 -9.00
N PHE A 269 11.73 -22.86 -9.68
CA PHE A 269 10.47 -22.95 -10.39
C PHE A 269 9.25 -22.85 -9.45
#